data_AF-A0A937GZB1-F1
#
_entry.id   AF-A0A937GZB1-F1
#
_cell.length_a   1.000
_cell.length_b   1.000
_cell.length_c   1.000
_cell.angle_alpha   90.00
_cell.angle_beta   90.00
_cell.angle_gamma   90.00
#
_symmetry.space_group_name_H-M   'P 1'
#
loop_
_entity.id
_entity.type
_entity.pdbx_description
1 polymer ?
#
loop_
_entity_poly.entity_id
_entity_poly.type
_entity_poly.pdbx_seq_one_letter_code
_entity_poly.pdbx_strand_id
1 'polypeptide(L)' 'ELARLMAAADSVVGNDTGPVFLAAATGAPTIMLMGPDTDPAMSAPTGARCDWIKGTPINKLAADDVLDRLRWLTGDDT' A
#
# COMPACT_ATOMS: atom_id res chain seq x y z
N GLU A 1 19.71 -2.33 -2.79
CA GLU A 1 19.55 -0.89 -2.49
C GLU A 1 18.09 -0.51 -2.28
N LEU A 2 17.20 -0.73 -3.26
CA LEU A 2 15.77 -0.40 -3.16
C LEU A 2 15.05 -1.00 -1.93
N ALA A 3 15.22 -2.30 -1.66
CA ALA A 3 14.64 -2.95 -0.48
C ALA A 3 15.11 -2.30 0.85
N ARG A 4 16.36 -1.82 0.89
CA ARG A 4 16.93 -1.16 2.07
C ARG A 4 16.32 0.23 2.26
N LEU A 5 16.04 0.94 1.17
CA LEU A 5 15.32 2.21 1.20
C LEU A 5 13.88 2.01 1.70
N MET A 6 13.19 0.99 1.18
CA MET A 6 11.82 0.67 1.59
C MET A 6 11.73 0.27 3.06
N ALA A 7 12.64 -0.59 3.53
CA ALA A 7 12.69 -1.00 4.94
C ALA A 7 12.93 0.17 5.92
N ALA A 8 13.48 1.29 5.44
CA ALA A 8 13.74 2.49 6.23
C ALA A 8 12.67 3.58 6.06
N ALA A 9 11.68 3.38 5.19
CA ALA A 9 10.62 4.35 4.96
C ALA A 9 9.57 4.27 6.09
N ASP A 10 9.05 5.43 6.50
CA ASP A 10 7.92 5.48 7.44
C ASP A 10 6.68 4.81 6.85
N SER A 11 6.48 4.94 5.53
CA SER A 11 5.41 4.31 4.77
C SER A 11 5.74 4.28 3.27
N VAL A 12 5.10 3.37 2.53
CA VAL A 12 5.19 3.25 1.07
C VAL A 12 3.78 3.24 0.48
N VAL A 13 3.56 4.06 -0.54
CA VAL A 13 2.32 4.04 -1.34
C VAL A 13 2.71 3.83 -2.79
N GLY A 14 2.02 2.93 -3.49
CA GLY A 14 2.25 2.71 -4.91
C GLY A 14 1.13 1.91 -5.58
N ASN A 15 1.18 1.82 -6.90
CA ASN A 15 0.21 1.04 -7.68
C ASN A 15 0.55 -0.45 -7.69
N ASP A 16 -0.34 -1.29 -8.23
CA ASP A 16 -0.12 -2.73 -8.45
C ASP A 16 1.10 -3.02 -9.36
N THR A 17 2.28 -3.07 -8.74
CA THR A 17 3.59 -3.21 -9.39
C THR A 17 4.62 -3.83 -8.45
N GLY A 18 5.67 -4.42 -9.00
CA GLY A 18 6.75 -5.11 -8.26
C GLY A 18 7.30 -4.37 -7.02
N PRO A 19 7.59 -3.05 -7.08
CA PRO A 19 8.08 -2.32 -5.92
C PRO A 19 7.16 -2.36 -4.70
N VAL A 20 5.83 -2.34 -4.88
CA VAL A 20 4.89 -2.39 -3.75
C VAL A 20 4.97 -3.73 -3.01
N PHE A 21 5.11 -4.83 -3.74
CA PHE A 21 5.32 -6.15 -3.14
C PHE A 21 6.67 -6.23 -2.41
N LEU A 22 7.72 -5.63 -2.98
CA LEU A 22 9.02 -5.55 -2.32
C LEU A 22 8.94 -4.74 -1.01
N ALA A 23 8.21 -3.62 -1.01
CA ALA A 23 8.00 -2.81 0.20
C ALA A 23 7.27 -3.59 1.28
N ALA A 24 6.16 -4.26 0.93
CA ALA A 24 5.40 -5.10 1.85
C ALA A 24 6.28 -6.23 2.44
N ALA A 25 7.08 -6.89 1.60
CA ALA A 25 8.02 -7.93 2.03
C ALA A 25 9.13 -7.42 2.97
N THR A 26 9.45 -6.12 2.94
CA THR A 26 10.41 -5.51 3.88
C THR A 26 9.80 -5.16 5.24
N GLY A 27 8.47 -5.26 5.39
CA GLY A 27 7.75 -4.91 6.62
C GLY A 27 7.46 -3.40 6.79
N ALA A 28 7.74 -2.60 5.76
CA ALA A 28 7.33 -1.20 5.73
C ALA A 28 5.79 -1.09 5.63
N PRO A 29 5.14 -0.14 6.34
CA PRO A 29 3.73 0.16 6.15
C PRO A 29 3.46 0.45 4.68
N THR A 30 2.69 -0.40 4.01
CA THR A 30 2.56 -0.34 2.55
C THR A 30 1.10 -0.33 2.12
N ILE A 31 0.68 0.67 1.35
CA ILE A 31 -0.63 0.71 0.70
C ILE A 31 -0.49 0.57 -0.81
N MET A 32 -1.16 -0.44 -1.37
CA MET A 32 -1.34 -0.59 -2.81
C MET A 32 -2.59 0.14 -3.31
N LEU A 33 -2.44 0.96 -4.35
CA LEU A 33 -3.53 1.59 -5.06
C LEU A 33 -3.90 0.76 -6.28
N MET A 34 -5.16 0.36 -6.36
CA MET A 34 -5.67 -0.53 -7.39
C MET A 34 -6.68 0.20 -8.28
N GLY A 35 -6.57 -0.02 -9.59
CA GLY A 35 -7.57 0.39 -10.56
C GLY A 35 -8.64 -0.68 -10.77
N PRO A 36 -9.64 -0.44 -11.63
CA PRO A 36 -10.74 -1.37 -11.86
C PRO A 36 -10.28 -2.76 -12.32
N ASP A 37 -9.24 -2.81 -13.15
CA ASP A 37 -8.74 -4.03 -13.79
C ASP A 37 -7.87 -4.91 -12.87
N THR A 38 -7.52 -4.42 -11.68
CA THR A 38 -6.76 -5.19 -10.69
C THR A 38 -7.71 -5.98 -9.80
N ASP A 39 -7.57 -7.31 -9.74
CA ASP A 39 -8.28 -8.16 -8.78
C ASP A 39 -7.46 -8.33 -7.49
N PRO A 40 -7.92 -7.79 -6.35
CA PRO A 40 -7.19 -7.93 -5.08
C PRO A 40 -7.01 -9.39 -4.64
N ALA A 41 -7.91 -10.29 -5.04
CA ALA A 41 -7.75 -11.71 -4.73
C ALA A 41 -6.53 -12.34 -5.42
N MET A 42 -6.02 -11.71 -6.49
CA MET A 42 -4.86 -12.17 -7.23
C MET A 42 -3.57 -11.42 -6.88
N SER A 43 -3.63 -10.10 -6.65
CA SER A 43 -2.43 -9.26 -6.53
C SER A 43 -2.38 -8.37 -5.29
N ALA A 44 -3.23 -8.57 -4.28
CA ALA A 44 -3.07 -7.86 -3.01
C ALA A 44 -1.69 -8.14 -2.38
N PRO A 45 -1.01 -7.12 -1.83
CA PRO A 45 0.19 -7.35 -1.06
C PRO A 45 -0.17 -8.14 0.21
N THR A 46 0.75 -9.00 0.66
CA THR A 46 0.55 -9.85 1.84
C THR A 46 1.57 -9.52 2.92
N GLY A 47 1.14 -9.60 4.18
CA GLY A 47 1.97 -9.25 5.33
C GLY A 47 1.19 -8.54 6.42
N ALA A 48 1.82 -8.35 7.58
CA ALA A 48 1.17 -7.76 8.76
C ALA A 48 1.04 -6.23 8.70
N ARG A 49 1.78 -5.56 7.81
CA ARG A 49 1.85 -4.09 7.70
C ARG A 49 1.59 -3.62 6.28
N CYS A 50 0.70 -4.29 5.56
CA CYS A 50 0.31 -3.85 4.24
C CYS A 50 -1.19 -4.03 3.99
N ASP A 51 -1.72 -3.20 3.11
CA ASP A 51 -3.10 -3.23 2.70
C ASP A 51 -3.24 -2.67 1.28
N TRP A 52 -4.47 -2.62 0.77
CA TRP A 52 -4.79 -2.09 -0.53
C TRP A 52 -6.08 -1.28 -0.50
N ILE A 53 -6.20 -0.35 -1.44
CA ILE A 53 -7.43 0.39 -1.70
C ILE A 53 -7.69 0.34 -3.21
N LYS A 54 -8.93 0.04 -3.59
CA LYS A 54 -9.34 -0.04 -4.99
C LYS A 54 -10.31 1.07 -5.34
N GLY A 55 -10.01 1.81 -6.41
CA GLY A 55 -10.87 2.83 -6.96
C GLY A 55 -11.34 2.46 -8.36
N THR A 56 -12.64 2.69 -8.64
CA THR A 56 -13.22 2.47 -9.96
C THR A 56 -13.95 3.74 -10.42
N PRO A 57 -13.34 4.56 -11.30
CA PRO A 57 -11.95 4.52 -11.77
C PRO A 57 -10.94 4.93 -10.68
N ILE A 58 -9.65 4.62 -10.88
CA ILE A 58 -8.61 4.84 -9.86
C ILE A 58 -8.47 6.30 -9.42
N ASN A 59 -8.78 7.26 -10.31
CA ASN A 59 -8.75 8.69 -10.01
C ASN A 59 -9.90 9.16 -9.09
N LYS A 60 -10.76 8.25 -8.62
CA LYS A 60 -11.74 8.50 -7.57
C LYS A 60 -11.22 8.24 -6.17
N LEU A 61 -10.02 7.68 -6.02
CA LEU A 61 -9.35 7.59 -4.73
C LEU A 61 -8.90 8.98 -4.29
N ALA A 62 -9.37 9.42 -3.12
CA ALA A 62 -8.90 10.64 -2.50
C ALA A 62 -7.57 10.36 -1.79
N ALA A 63 -6.72 11.39 -1.65
CA ALA A 63 -5.50 11.27 -0.85
C ALA A 63 -5.82 10.96 0.62
N ASP A 64 -6.93 11.49 1.14
CA ASP A 64 -7.38 11.26 2.52
C ASP A 64 -7.72 9.78 2.77
N ASP A 65 -8.35 9.08 1.82
CA ASP A 65 -8.62 7.63 1.94
C ASP A 65 -7.32 6.83 2.15
N VAL A 66 -6.24 7.24 1.49
CA VAL A 66 -4.92 6.61 1.60
C VAL A 66 -4.25 6.94 2.93
N LEU A 67 -4.35 8.20 3.37
CA LEU A 67 -3.78 8.66 4.63
C LEU A 67 -4.46 8.00 5.83
N ASP A 68 -5.79 7.91 5.82
CA ASP A 68 -6.56 7.25 6.88
C ASP A 68 -6.19 5.76 6.97
N ARG A 69 -6.04 5.10 5.82
CA ARG A 69 -5.61 3.69 5.80
C ARG A 69 -4.18 3.50 6.30
N LEU A 70 -3.28 4.44 6.00
CA LEU A 70 -1.92 4.42 6.52
C LEU A 70 -1.88 4.61 8.03
N ARG A 71 -2.64 5.57 8.58
CA ARG A 71 -2.74 5.81 10.03
C ARG A 71 -3.22 4.57 10.77
N TRP A 72 -4.22 3.89 10.21
CA TRP A 72 -4.70 2.62 10.74
C TRP A 72 -3.60 1.54 10.73
N LEU A 73 -2.80 1.44 9.67
CA LEU A 73 -1.68 0.49 9.59
C LEU A 73 -0.50 0.82 10.52
N THR A 74 -0.22 2.09 10.76
CA THR A 74 0.90 2.53 11.62
C THR A 74 0.54 2.55 13.10
N GLY A 75 -0.76 2.52 13.43
CA GLY A 75 -1.25 2.58 14.82
C GLY A 75 -1.32 4.01 15.38
N ASP A 76 -1.32 5.02 14.52
CA ASP A 76 -1.33 6.44 14.89
C ASP A 76 -2.73 6.97 15.27
N ASP A 77 -3.74 6.09 15.29
CA ASP A 77 -5.13 6.38 15.71
C ASP A 77 -5.35 6.28 17.23
N THR A 78 -4.27 6.37 18.03
CA THR A 78 -4.33 6.44 19.51
C THR A 78 -3.73 7.74 20.05
#